data_AF-A0AAV0WRJ5-F1
#
_entry.id   AF-A0AAV0WRJ5-F1
#
_cell.length_a   1.000
_cell.length_b   1.000
_cell.length_c   1.000
_cell.angle_alpha   90.00
_cell.angle_beta   90.00
_cell.angle_gamma   90.00
#
_symmetry.space_group_name_H-M   'P 1'
#
loop_
_entity.id
_entity.type
_entity.pdbx_description
1 polymer ?
#
loop_
_entity_poly.entity_id
_entity_poly.type
_entity_poly.pdbx_seq_one_letter_code
_entity_poly.pdbx_strand_id
1 'polypeptide(L)'
;MSSSDSSSDEEIILYQYYKHHLNKRRRKCWINPYIEKNVNCRLFVAAKELQESDSRFLAFYRMRKETYLQLKEIVCPALHYTDTNMRECVCPEERLLITLR
;
A
#
# COMPACT_ATOMS: atom_id res chain seq x y z
N MET A 1 -0.01 -27.34 49.02
CA MET A 1 0.03 -28.06 47.73
C MET A 1 -0.34 -27.10 46.60
N SER A 2 0.54 -26.18 46.20
CA SER A 2 0.30 -25.28 45.03
C SER A 2 1.63 -24.63 44.60
N SER A 3 2.58 -25.37 44.01
CA SER A 3 3.84 -24.75 43.54
C SER A 3 4.46 -25.40 42.30
N SER A 4 3.80 -26.39 41.67
CA SER A 4 4.40 -27.17 40.58
C SER A 4 3.89 -26.78 39.18
N ASP A 5 2.72 -26.15 39.03
CA ASP A 5 2.14 -25.82 37.71
C ASP A 5 2.77 -24.58 37.05
N SER A 6 3.18 -23.57 37.84
CA SER A 6 3.68 -22.30 37.29
C SER A 6 4.99 -22.45 36.50
N SER A 7 5.83 -23.43 36.85
CA SER A 7 7.12 -23.64 36.19
C SER A 7 6.98 -24.17 34.77
N SER A 8 5.96 -25.00 34.50
CA SER A 8 5.72 -25.53 33.16
C SER A 8 5.11 -24.49 32.25
N ASP A 9 4.21 -23.64 32.77
CA ASP A 9 3.63 -22.55 31.99
C ASP A 9 4.69 -21.54 31.54
N GLU A 10 5.64 -21.20 32.41
CA GLU A 10 6.77 -20.31 32.08
C GLU A 10 7.69 -20.91 31.00
N GLU A 11 8.00 -22.21 31.08
CA GLU A 11 8.78 -22.91 30.05
C GLU A 11 8.05 -22.97 28.69
N ILE A 12 6.73 -23.21 28.72
CA ILE A 12 5.89 -23.23 27.51
C ILE A 12 5.87 -21.84 26.86
N ILE A 13 5.72 -20.77 27.65
CA ILE A 13 5.72 -19.38 27.17
C ILE A 13 7.09 -19.04 26.55
N LEU A 14 8.19 -19.41 27.22
CA LEU A 14 9.55 -19.16 26.71
C LEU A 14 9.83 -19.90 25.40
N TYR A 15 9.38 -21.16 25.31
CA TYR A 15 9.50 -21.97 24.09
C TYR A 15 8.69 -21.35 22.92
N GLN A 16 7.46 -20.90 23.19
CA GLN A 16 6.63 -20.23 22.17
C GLN A 16 7.24 -18.90 21.72
N TYR A 17 7.78 -18.11 22.65
CA TYR A 17 8.51 -16.87 22.34
C TYR A 17 9.74 -17.13 21.46
N TYR A 18 10.56 -18.11 21.83
CA TYR A 18 11.76 -18.47 21.07
C TYR A 18 11.42 -18.99 19.68
N LYS A 19 10.41 -19.87 19.56
CA LYS A 19 9.90 -20.39 18.29
C LYS A 19 9.35 -19.27 17.41
N HIS A 20 8.63 -18.30 17.98
CA HIS A 20 8.13 -17.14 17.25
C HIS A 20 9.28 -16.26 16.73
N HIS A 21 10.34 -16.07 17.53
CA HIS A 21 11.53 -15.31 17.13
C HIS A 21 12.38 -15.99 16.06
N LEU A 22 12.54 -17.31 16.13
CA LEU A 22 13.23 -18.09 15.08
C LEU A 22 12.43 -18.10 13.77
N ASN A 23 11.10 -18.17 13.87
CA ASN A 23 10.21 -18.19 12.71
C ASN A 23 9.89 -16.80 12.15
N LYS A 24 10.39 -15.72 12.79
CA LYS A 24 10.38 -14.38 12.19
C LYS A 24 11.31 -14.38 10.98
N ARG A 25 10.75 -14.75 9.83
CA ARG A 25 11.38 -14.56 8.53
C ARG A 25 11.76 -13.10 8.41
N ARG A 26 13.06 -12.82 8.46
CA ARG A 26 13.58 -11.48 8.13
C ARG A 26 13.08 -11.15 6.73
N ARG A 27 12.36 -10.03 6.59
CA ARG A 27 11.95 -9.54 5.27
C ARG A 27 13.23 -9.36 4.45
N LYS A 28 13.37 -10.11 3.34
CA LYS A 28 14.57 -10.06 2.48
C LYS A 28 14.69 -8.72 1.75
N CYS A 29 13.55 -8.11 1.45
CA CYS A 29 13.42 -6.82 0.79
C CYS A 29 12.21 -6.07 1.35
N TRP A 30 12.29 -4.73 1.37
CA TRP A 30 11.17 -3.86 1.77
C TRP A 30 10.16 -3.71 0.63
N ILE A 31 10.67 -3.51 -0.59
CA ILE A 31 9.91 -3.49 -1.83
C ILE A 31 10.18 -4.81 -2.56
N ASN A 32 9.13 -5.44 -3.08
CA ASN A 32 9.30 -6.61 -3.93
C ASN A 32 10.05 -6.20 -5.21
N PRO A 33 11.08 -6.93 -5.67
CA PRO A 33 11.84 -6.61 -6.89
C PRO A 33 10.97 -6.43 -8.14
N TYR A 34 9.82 -7.11 -8.21
CA TYR A 34 8.85 -6.86 -9.28
C TYR A 34 8.27 -5.46 -9.21
N ILE A 35 7.87 -4.99 -8.02
CA ILE A 35 7.30 -3.65 -7.83
C ILE A 35 8.37 -2.59 -8.12
N GLU A 36 9.59 -2.78 -7.64
CA GLU A 36 10.73 -1.88 -7.89
C GLU A 36 11.02 -1.73 -9.39
N LYS A 37 10.94 -2.82 -10.17
CA LYS A 37 11.11 -2.77 -11.64
C LYS A 37 9.93 -2.17 -12.39
N ASN A 38 8.76 -2.07 -11.76
CA ASN A 38 7.49 -1.72 -12.39
C ASN A 38 6.82 -0.51 -11.70
N VAL A 39 7.58 0.35 -11.03
CA VAL A 39 7.04 1.50 -10.28
C VAL A 39 6.17 2.40 -11.17
N ASN A 40 6.61 2.66 -12.40
CA ASN A 40 5.88 3.48 -13.37
C ASN A 40 5.02 2.65 -14.33
N CYS A 41 4.59 1.45 -13.92
CA CYS A 41 3.88 0.52 -14.78
C CYS A 41 2.47 0.22 -14.27
N ARG A 42 1.58 -0.17 -15.18
CA ARG A 42 0.16 -0.52 -14.94
C ARG A 42 -0.73 0.66 -14.56
N LEU A 43 -0.68 1.15 -13.32
CA LEU A 43 -1.64 2.14 -12.82
C LEU A 43 -1.26 3.54 -13.26
N PHE A 44 0.02 3.88 -13.20
CA PHE A 44 0.56 5.12 -13.77
C PHE A 44 0.19 5.28 -15.24
N VAL A 45 0.44 4.22 -16.02
CA VAL A 45 0.15 4.17 -17.46
C VAL A 45 -1.34 4.32 -17.71
N ALA A 46 -2.18 3.55 -17.00
CA ALA A 46 -3.62 3.64 -17.14
C ALA A 46 -4.17 5.03 -16.75
N ALA A 47 -3.64 5.65 -15.68
CA ALA A 47 -4.03 7.00 -15.27
C ALA A 47 -3.72 8.01 -16.36
N LYS A 48 -2.56 7.88 -17.01
CA LYS A 48 -2.14 8.76 -18.11
C LYS A 48 -2.97 8.53 -19.38
N GLU A 49 -3.13 7.28 -19.81
CA GLU A 49 -3.90 6.90 -21.01
C GLU A 49 -5.38 7.30 -20.88
N LEU A 50 -5.96 7.22 -19.68
CA LEU A 50 -7.33 7.65 -19.44
C LEU A 50 -7.53 9.15 -19.66
N GLN A 51 -6.50 9.98 -19.45
CA GLN A 51 -6.57 11.44 -19.67
C GLN A 51 -6.66 11.81 -21.16
N GLU A 52 -6.32 10.90 -22.07
CA GLU A 52 -6.27 11.16 -23.52
C GLU A 52 -7.65 11.07 -24.20
N SER A 53 -8.62 10.39 -23.57
CA SER A 53 -9.94 10.15 -24.17
C SER A 53 -11.06 10.37 -23.16
N ASP A 54 -11.88 11.40 -23.39
CA ASP A 54 -12.96 11.77 -22.46
C ASP A 54 -14.06 10.70 -22.37
N SER A 55 -14.33 9.95 -23.45
CA SER A 55 -15.30 8.85 -23.44
C SER A 55 -14.82 7.68 -22.58
N ARG A 56 -13.54 7.32 -22.68
CA ARG A 56 -12.92 6.29 -21.82
C ARG A 56 -12.81 6.78 -20.39
N PHE A 57 -12.48 8.05 -20.19
CA PHE A 57 -12.44 8.68 -18.88
C PHE A 57 -13.79 8.57 -18.18
N LEU A 58 -14.87 8.97 -18.87
CA LEU A 58 -16.23 8.89 -18.34
C LEU A 58 -16.66 7.45 -18.08
N ALA A 59 -16.36 6.52 -18.99
CA ALA A 59 -16.71 5.11 -18.80
C ALA A 59 -15.97 4.47 -17.60
N PHE A 60 -14.72 4.89 -17.36
CA PHE A 60 -13.88 4.37 -16.29
C PHE A 60 -14.26 4.96 -14.93
N TYR A 61 -14.20 6.29 -14.80
CA TYR A 61 -14.46 6.98 -13.54
C TYR A 61 -15.94 7.20 -13.25
N ARG A 62 -16.82 6.98 -14.24
CA ARG A 62 -18.26 7.32 -14.17
C ARG A 62 -18.49 8.78 -13.78
N MET A 63 -17.52 9.62 -14.11
CA MET A 63 -17.43 11.03 -13.73
C MET A 63 -16.85 11.80 -14.91
N ARG A 64 -17.36 13.01 -15.14
CA ARG A 64 -16.80 13.91 -16.15
C ARG A 64 -15.42 14.40 -15.73
N LYS A 65 -14.58 14.70 -16.71
CA LYS A 65 -13.19 15.11 -16.51
C LYS A 65 -13.07 16.38 -15.67
N GLU A 66 -13.99 17.34 -15.86
CA GLU A 66 -14.00 18.60 -15.12
C GLU A 66 -14.27 18.36 -13.63
N THR A 67 -15.23 17.49 -13.32
CA THR A 67 -15.56 17.11 -11.93
C THR A 67 -14.38 16.38 -11.29
N TYR A 68 -13.68 15.54 -12.05
CA TYR A 68 -12.46 14.89 -11.56
C TYR A 68 -11.35 15.89 -11.25
N LEU A 69 -11.13 16.89 -12.12
CA LEU A 69 -10.10 17.91 -11.90
C LEU A 69 -10.40 18.73 -10.64
N GLN A 70 -11.67 19.10 -10.42
CA GLN A 70 -12.09 19.77 -9.19
C GLN A 70 -11.85 18.90 -7.95
N LEU A 71 -12.23 17.62 -8.02
CA LEU A 71 -11.97 16.67 -6.93
C LEU A 71 -10.47 16.54 -6.65
N LYS A 72 -9.66 16.44 -7.72
CA LYS A 72 -8.21 16.36 -7.64
C LYS A 72 -7.63 17.58 -6.91
N GLU A 73 -8.04 18.80 -7.27
CA GLU A 73 -7.55 20.02 -6.62
C GLU A 73 -7.88 20.07 -5.13
N ILE A 74 -9.07 19.61 -4.73
CA ILE A 74 -9.50 19.59 -3.33
C ILE A 74 -8.75 18.52 -2.53
N VAL A 75 -8.56 17.34 -3.12
CA VAL A 75 -8.13 16.14 -2.39
C VAL A 75 -6.62 15.94 -2.46
N CYS A 76 -5.94 16.36 -3.54
CA CYS A 76 -4.48 16.22 -3.69
C CYS A 76 -3.68 16.80 -2.52
N PRO A 77 -3.98 18.00 -1.99
CA PRO A 77 -3.26 18.54 -0.84
C PRO A 77 -3.32 17.63 0.39
N ALA A 78 -4.44 16.92 0.60
CA ALA A 78 -4.61 15.96 1.69
C ALA A 78 -4.04 14.56 1.38
N LEU A 79 -3.86 14.23 0.10
CA LEU A 79 -3.27 12.97 -0.37
C LEU A 79 -1.78 13.08 -0.69
N HIS A 80 -1.18 14.25 -0.54
CA HIS A 80 0.26 14.43 -0.76
C HIS A 80 1.02 13.86 0.43
N TYR A 81 1.90 12.88 0.16
CA TYR A 81 2.78 12.29 1.15
C TYR A 81 4.21 12.52 0.69
N THR A 82 5.13 12.59 1.64
CA THR A 82 6.56 12.70 1.32
C THR A 82 7.15 11.33 1.03
N ASP A 83 8.14 11.30 0.16
CA ASP A 83 8.99 10.13 -0.01
C ASP A 83 9.66 9.77 1.31
N THR A 84 9.96 8.48 1.48
CA THR A 84 10.68 7.97 2.65
C THR A 84 11.99 7.37 2.19
N ASN A 85 12.95 7.19 3.11
CA ASN A 85 14.19 6.46 2.83
C ASN A 85 13.96 5.02 2.33
N MET A 86 12.74 4.49 2.48
CA MET A 86 12.39 3.12 2.16
C MET A 86 11.63 2.96 0.84
N ARG A 87 10.92 4.02 0.38
CA ARG A 87 10.15 4.05 -0.86
C ARG A 87 9.71 5.46 -1.23
N GLU A 88 9.53 5.67 -2.53
CA GLU A 88 8.81 6.80 -3.11
C GLU A 88 7.30 6.69 -2.80
N CYS A 89 6.67 7.84 -2.65
CA CYS A 89 5.23 7.96 -2.48
C CYS A 89 4.50 7.64 -3.79
N VAL A 90 3.30 7.08 -3.66
CA VAL A 90 2.43 6.85 -4.82
C VAL A 90 1.79 8.18 -5.19
N CYS A 91 1.80 8.54 -6.49
CA CYS A 91 1.29 9.84 -6.89
C CYS A 91 -0.22 9.97 -6.58
N PRO A 92 -0.71 11.16 -6.25
CA PRO A 92 -2.12 11.37 -5.91
C PRO A 92 -3.10 10.89 -6.99
N GLU A 93 -2.74 10.98 -8.27
CA GLU A 93 -3.55 10.54 -9.40
C GLU A 93 -3.72 9.03 -9.43
N GLU A 94 -2.65 8.27 -9.20
CA GLU A 94 -2.74 6.81 -9.09
C GLU A 94 -3.58 6.39 -7.89
N ARG A 95 -3.46 7.12 -6.77
CA ARG A 95 -4.27 6.86 -5.58
C ARG A 95 -5.75 7.12 -5.85
N LEU A 96 -6.06 8.23 -6.51
CA LEU A 96 -7.43 8.55 -6.94
C LEU A 96 -7.95 7.50 -7.92
N LEU A 97 -7.13 7.03 -8.85
CA LEU A 97 -7.48 5.95 -9.77
C LEU A 97 -7.88 4.68 -9.03
N ILE A 98 -7.10 4.26 -8.03
CA ILE A 98 -7.44 3.07 -7.22
C ILE A 98 -8.72 3.30 -6.41
N THR A 99 -8.89 4.51 -5.85
CA THR A 99 -9.98 4.81 -4.91
C THR A 99 -11.33 4.95 -5.61
N LEU A 100 -11.36 5.51 -6.82
CA LEU A 100 -12.59 5.81 -7.54
C LEU A 100 -13.07 4.68 -8.47
N ARG A 101 -12.29 3.60 -8.58
CA ARG A 101 -12.56 2.48 -9.51
C ARG A 101 -13.54 1.47 -8.93
#